data_AF-A0A7Z9XMP0-F1
#
_entry.id   AF-A0A7Z9XMP0-F1
#
_cell.length_a   1.000
_cell.length_b   1.000
_cell.length_c   1.000
_cell.angle_alpha   90.00
_cell.angle_beta   90.00
_cell.angle_gamma   90.00
#
_symmetry.space_group_name_H-M   'P 1'
#
loop_
_entity.id
_entity.type
_entity.pdbx_description
1 polymer ?
#
loop_
_entity_poly.entity_id
_entity_poly.type
_entity_poly.pdbx_seq_one_letter_code
_entity_poly.pdbx_strand_id
1 'polypeptide(L)'
;MIRRKTQDIDYWIREYEVDEADHEFIYDLLAESDTPIAAEALALAIIRRHSEQEAYFLRNELAKANIYDPRDAYAVGDLIYFPAFDFRKGEVTAIRPGNNPEHGEFDVITVTLEGEKKPRAFAARLQTPHKLNRDGETDLMLDEDLLTPEEILQGTGGALTAKIEAHLAENLDYFVQAGRAWLTTDQLIPVNIGYLNIAEALIEMEGAPVTTERLLEQVDLEPDMSQSIRIFSLDMALQHDERFVRVDMGGKPGWFLRRLMPEAAVTIPDVLRYEPVSYDRSLLNVELLQVEYALQDEWSDTPEPEADEETPQSAVFNLIYPHYVAGTMPLTPVIRRAEMESMR
;
A
#
# COMPACT_ATOMS: atom_id res chain seq x y z
N MET A 1 -20.21 15.47 13.17
CA MET A 1 -19.52 14.35 12.49
C MET A 1 -18.19 14.15 13.19
N ILE A 2 -18.03 13.05 13.93
CA ILE A 2 -16.70 12.65 14.41
C ILE A 2 -16.01 12.06 13.18
N ARG A 3 -15.16 12.85 12.51
CA ARG A 3 -14.47 12.41 11.29
C ARG A 3 -13.36 11.46 11.71
N ARG A 4 -13.45 10.19 11.27
CA ARG A 4 -12.39 9.19 11.46
C ARG A 4 -11.17 9.64 10.66
N LYS A 5 -10.02 9.77 11.33
CA LYS A 5 -8.78 10.23 10.69
C LYS A 5 -8.30 9.22 9.65
N THR A 6 -8.46 7.92 9.93
CA THR A 6 -8.04 6.84 9.03
C THR A 6 -8.87 6.76 7.75
N GLN A 7 -10.04 7.40 7.72
CA GLN A 7 -10.93 7.47 6.57
C GLN A 7 -10.62 8.67 5.66
N ASP A 8 -9.66 9.51 6.02
CA ASP A 8 -9.14 10.57 5.17
C ASP A 8 -7.90 10.06 4.41
N ILE A 9 -7.96 9.99 3.09
CA ILE A 9 -6.82 9.54 2.26
C ILE A 9 -5.64 10.51 2.42
N ASP A 10 -5.90 11.82 2.55
CA ASP A 10 -4.85 12.84 2.69
C ASP A 10 -4.03 12.66 3.98
N TYR A 11 -4.63 12.08 5.03
CA TYR A 11 -3.93 11.75 6.26
C TYR A 11 -2.78 10.77 5.99
N TRP A 12 -3.05 9.67 5.28
CA TRP A 12 -2.05 8.66 4.95
C TRP A 12 -0.92 9.21 4.06
N ILE A 13 -1.27 10.08 3.12
CA ILE A 13 -0.31 10.67 2.19
C ILE A 13 0.57 11.72 2.87
N ARG A 14 0.01 12.61 3.70
CA ARG A 14 0.72 13.82 4.16
C ARG A 14 1.13 13.81 5.62
N GLU A 15 0.37 13.16 6.47
CA GLU A 15 0.53 13.27 7.93
C GLU A 15 1.03 11.98 8.58
N TYR A 16 0.69 10.82 8.02
CA TYR A 16 1.11 9.54 8.56
C TYR A 16 2.62 9.34 8.34
N GLU A 17 3.31 8.96 9.41
CA GLU A 17 4.69 8.48 9.43
C GLU A 17 4.73 7.19 10.26
N VAL A 18 5.64 6.29 9.92
CA VAL A 18 5.79 5.03 10.66
C VAL A 18 6.38 5.35 12.04
N ASP A 19 5.60 5.11 13.09
CA ASP A 19 6.04 5.30 14.47
C ASP A 19 6.67 4.02 15.05
N GLU A 20 7.14 4.09 16.30
CA GLU A 20 7.74 2.93 16.98
C GLU A 20 6.76 1.77 17.15
N ALA A 21 5.48 2.07 17.39
CA ALA A 21 4.48 1.03 17.59
C ALA A 21 4.15 0.31 16.28
N ASP A 22 4.21 1.02 15.16
CA ASP A 22 4.11 0.46 13.82
C ASP A 22 5.38 -0.29 13.41
N HIS A 23 6.58 0.16 13.83
CA HIS A 23 7.82 -0.59 13.65
C HIS A 23 7.75 -1.96 14.35
N GLU A 24 7.41 -1.98 15.65
CA GLU A 24 7.26 -3.23 16.42
C GLU A 24 6.20 -4.14 15.77
N PHE A 25 5.10 -3.56 15.30
CA PHE A 25 4.06 -4.33 14.60
C PHE A 25 4.55 -5.00 13.33
N ILE A 26 5.28 -4.27 12.49
CA ILE A 26 5.83 -4.82 11.25
C ILE A 26 6.83 -5.93 11.57
N TYR A 27 7.68 -5.71 12.58
CA TYR A 27 8.62 -6.73 13.05
C TYR A 27 7.92 -8.01 13.48
N ASP A 28 6.93 -7.90 14.39
CA ASP A 28 6.18 -9.05 14.88
C ASP A 28 5.43 -9.76 13.75
N LEU A 29 4.80 -9.00 12.84
CA LEU A 29 4.08 -9.56 11.70
C LEU A 29 4.99 -10.35 10.76
N LEU A 30 6.21 -9.86 10.51
CA LEU A 30 7.21 -10.57 9.71
C LEU A 30 7.77 -11.78 10.47
N ALA A 31 8.10 -11.63 11.75
CA ALA A 31 8.67 -12.68 12.59
C ALA A 31 7.71 -13.86 12.81
N GLU A 32 6.41 -13.60 12.93
CA GLU A 32 5.36 -14.63 13.03
C GLU A 32 5.03 -15.26 11.67
N SER A 33 5.40 -14.62 10.57
CA SER A 33 5.13 -15.11 9.22
C SER A 33 6.20 -16.11 8.79
N ASP A 34 5.77 -17.29 8.35
CA ASP A 34 6.64 -18.26 7.67
C ASP A 34 6.95 -17.88 6.21
N THR A 35 6.52 -16.69 5.76
CA THR A 35 6.72 -16.23 4.39
C THR A 35 7.13 -14.75 4.35
N PRO A 36 8.04 -14.35 3.44
CA PRO A 36 8.33 -12.95 3.18
C PRO A 36 7.07 -12.18 2.78
N ILE A 37 6.93 -10.94 3.24
CA ILE A 37 5.74 -10.12 3.00
C ILE A 37 6.09 -8.91 2.13
N ALA A 38 5.24 -8.61 1.14
CA ALA A 38 5.41 -7.43 0.29
C ALA A 38 5.07 -6.13 1.02
N ALA A 39 5.72 -5.03 0.66
CA ALA A 39 5.49 -3.73 1.30
C ALA A 39 4.02 -3.26 1.20
N GLU A 40 3.33 -3.59 0.11
CA GLU A 40 1.90 -3.28 -0.06
C GLU A 40 1.02 -4.04 0.93
N ALA A 41 1.38 -5.29 1.23
CA ALA A 41 0.66 -6.10 2.21
C ALA A 41 0.91 -5.60 3.64
N LEU A 42 2.13 -5.13 3.93
CA LEU A 42 2.45 -4.44 5.20
C LEU A 42 1.65 -3.14 5.32
N ALA A 43 1.56 -2.35 4.26
CA ALA A 43 0.75 -1.13 4.21
C ALA A 43 -0.73 -1.41 4.52
N LEU A 44 -1.27 -2.46 3.90
CA LEU A 44 -2.65 -2.89 4.16
C LEU A 44 -2.84 -3.30 5.63
N ALA A 45 -1.89 -4.02 6.21
CA ALA A 45 -1.94 -4.45 7.61
C ALA A 45 -1.92 -3.25 8.58
N ILE A 46 -1.10 -2.24 8.29
CA ILE A 46 -1.05 -0.98 9.05
C ILE A 46 -2.40 -0.24 8.97
N ILE A 47 -2.96 -0.07 7.76
CA ILE A 47 -4.26 0.58 7.60
C ILE A 47 -5.33 -0.13 8.41
N ARG A 48 -5.37 -1.48 8.34
CA ARG A 48 -6.30 -2.30 9.11
C ARG A 48 -6.15 -2.06 10.61
N ARG A 49 -4.93 -2.16 11.13
CA ARG A 49 -4.62 -1.98 12.56
C ARG A 49 -5.07 -0.60 13.05
N HIS A 50 -4.69 0.47 12.37
CA HIS A 50 -5.08 1.84 12.75
C HIS A 50 -6.60 2.04 12.65
N SER A 51 -7.25 1.50 11.61
CA SER A 51 -8.70 1.61 11.44
C SER A 51 -9.46 0.88 12.53
N GLU A 52 -8.99 -0.31 12.94
CA GLU A 52 -9.56 -1.08 14.03
C GLU A 52 -9.33 -0.42 15.39
N GLN A 53 -8.13 0.12 15.64
CA GLN A 53 -7.82 0.87 16.86
C GLN A 53 -8.69 2.12 16.99
N GLU A 54 -8.84 2.90 15.91
CA GLU A 54 -9.71 4.07 15.90
C GLU A 54 -11.18 3.68 16.09
N ALA A 55 -11.65 2.62 15.42
CA ALA A 55 -13.01 2.11 15.60
C ALA A 55 -13.25 1.63 17.04
N TYR A 56 -12.30 0.93 17.65
CA TYR A 56 -12.38 0.48 19.04
C TYR A 56 -12.40 1.66 20.02
N PHE A 57 -11.52 2.65 19.80
CA PHE A 57 -11.50 3.88 20.60
C PHE A 57 -12.84 4.61 20.52
N LEU A 58 -13.38 4.80 19.31
CA LEU A 58 -14.68 5.43 19.09
C LEU A 58 -15.82 4.64 19.73
N ARG A 59 -15.84 3.31 19.58
CA ARG A 59 -16.85 2.45 20.23
C ARG A 59 -16.80 2.60 21.75
N ASN A 60 -15.60 2.60 22.34
CA ASN A 60 -15.45 2.75 23.79
C ASN A 60 -15.84 4.14 24.29
N GLU A 61 -15.46 5.20 23.60
CA GLU A 61 -15.88 6.57 23.95
C GLU A 61 -17.40 6.76 23.76
N LEU A 62 -17.98 6.17 22.71
CA LEU A 62 -19.42 6.17 22.48
C LEU A 62 -20.18 5.28 23.48
N ALA A 63 -19.58 4.20 23.97
CA ALA A 63 -20.15 3.37 25.02
C ALA A 63 -20.20 4.10 26.38
N LYS A 64 -19.24 4.98 26.64
CA LYS A 64 -19.27 5.90 27.79
C LYS A 64 -20.22 7.09 27.58
N ALA A 65 -20.52 7.43 26.33
CA ALA A 65 -21.46 8.48 26.00
C ALA A 65 -22.91 8.03 26.27
N ASN A 66 -23.70 8.87 26.92
CA ASN A 66 -25.12 8.61 27.14
C ASN A 66 -25.86 8.76 25.79
N ILE A 67 -26.06 7.66 25.07
CA ILE A 67 -26.72 7.66 23.76
C ILE A 67 -28.22 7.49 23.94
N TYR A 68 -29.01 8.23 23.16
CA TYR A 68 -30.47 8.18 23.23
C TYR A 68 -31.03 6.81 22.83
N ASP A 69 -31.60 6.09 23.79
CA ASP A 69 -32.55 4.97 23.64
C ASP A 69 -33.95 5.40 24.17
N PRO A 70 -35.04 5.21 23.40
CA PRO A 70 -36.40 5.53 23.85
C PRO A 70 -36.90 4.76 25.08
N ARG A 71 -36.29 3.62 25.43
CA ARG A 71 -36.64 2.82 26.62
C ARG A 71 -36.07 3.39 27.90
N ASP A 72 -34.97 4.14 27.80
CA ASP A 72 -34.25 4.66 28.96
C ASP A 72 -34.98 5.86 29.58
N ALA A 73 -34.62 6.13 30.84
CA ALA A 73 -35.08 7.28 31.59
C ALA A 73 -33.97 8.33 31.65
N TYR A 74 -34.33 9.59 31.43
CA TYR A 74 -33.40 10.72 31.44
C TYR A 74 -33.83 11.76 32.47
N ALA A 75 -32.89 12.55 32.95
CA ALA A 75 -33.11 13.67 33.85
C ALA A 75 -32.91 15.02 33.12
N VAL A 76 -33.52 16.08 33.66
CA VAL A 76 -33.26 17.45 33.18
C VAL A 76 -31.80 17.80 33.48
N GLY A 77 -31.07 18.25 32.46
CA GLY A 77 -29.62 18.50 32.51
C GLY A 77 -28.75 17.37 31.96
N ASP A 78 -29.34 16.21 31.60
CA ASP A 78 -28.58 15.13 30.97
C ASP A 78 -28.11 15.53 29.57
N LEU A 79 -26.87 15.18 29.27
CA LEU A 79 -26.26 15.30 27.95
C LEU A 79 -26.38 13.97 27.22
N ILE A 80 -27.19 13.95 26.16
CA ILE A 80 -27.53 12.75 25.40
C ILE A 80 -27.07 12.91 23.95
N TYR A 81 -26.51 11.86 23.35
CA TYR A 81 -26.12 11.84 21.94
C TYR A 81 -27.15 11.11 21.09
N PHE A 82 -27.53 11.68 19.94
CA PHE A 82 -28.56 11.12 19.07
C PHE A 82 -27.96 10.54 17.78
N PRO A 83 -27.94 9.20 17.60
CA PRO A 83 -27.37 8.56 16.41
C PRO A 83 -28.07 8.98 15.11
N ALA A 84 -29.40 9.08 15.13
CA ALA A 84 -30.21 9.53 14.00
C ALA A 84 -29.96 10.99 13.55
N PHE A 85 -29.14 11.73 14.30
CA PHE A 85 -28.71 13.09 13.97
C PHE A 85 -27.17 13.19 13.95
N ASP A 86 -26.48 12.19 13.40
CA ASP A 86 -25.02 12.17 13.28
C ASP A 86 -24.28 12.29 14.63
N PHE A 87 -24.79 11.58 15.64
CA PHE A 87 -24.31 11.65 17.03
C PHE A 87 -24.27 13.08 17.58
N ARG A 88 -25.26 13.91 17.22
CA ARG A 88 -25.36 15.26 17.75
C ARG A 88 -25.68 15.24 19.24
N LYS A 89 -24.96 16.07 19.99
CA LYS A 89 -25.17 16.28 21.42
C LYS A 89 -26.46 17.07 21.66
N GLY A 90 -27.26 16.63 22.61
CA GLY A 90 -28.49 17.28 23.04
C GLY A 90 -28.58 17.36 24.56
N GLU A 91 -29.08 18.47 25.07
CA GLU A 91 -29.33 18.66 26.51
C GLU A 91 -30.83 18.55 26.81
N VAL A 92 -31.19 17.75 27.81
CA VAL A 92 -32.58 17.63 28.27
C VAL A 92 -32.97 18.87 29.07
N THR A 93 -33.90 19.66 28.53
CA THR A 93 -34.37 20.92 29.13
C THR A 93 -35.67 20.79 29.91
N ALA A 94 -36.52 19.81 29.57
CA ALA A 94 -37.77 19.56 30.26
C ALA A 94 -38.24 18.12 30.07
N ILE A 95 -39.04 17.62 31.01
CA ILE A 95 -39.67 16.30 30.95
C ILE A 95 -41.15 16.48 31.26
N ARG A 96 -42.02 15.86 30.47
CA ARG A 96 -43.46 15.85 30.70
C ARG A 96 -44.04 14.46 30.45
N PRO A 97 -45.14 14.06 31.12
CA PRO A 97 -45.80 12.79 30.82
C PRO A 97 -46.38 12.82 29.40
N GLY A 98 -46.11 11.77 28.64
CA GLY A 98 -46.73 11.48 27.36
C GLY A 98 -48.17 10.98 27.55
N ASN A 99 -49.05 11.32 26.62
CA ASN A 99 -50.42 10.83 26.62
C ASN A 99 -50.74 10.30 25.22
N ASN A 100 -50.56 9.00 25.04
CA ASN A 100 -50.97 8.30 23.82
C ASN A 100 -51.72 7.00 24.17
N PRO A 101 -53.01 6.87 23.79
CA PRO A 101 -53.81 5.67 24.04
C PRO A 101 -53.20 4.37 23.51
N GLU A 102 -52.36 4.43 22.47
CA GLU A 102 -51.78 3.24 21.82
C GLU A 102 -50.48 2.75 22.49
N HIS A 103 -49.75 3.62 23.21
CA HIS A 103 -48.42 3.32 23.73
C HIS A 103 -48.32 3.28 25.26
N GLY A 104 -49.42 3.53 25.96
CA GLY A 104 -49.47 3.50 27.44
C GLY A 104 -48.76 4.69 28.09
N GLU A 105 -48.23 4.49 29.29
CA GLU A 105 -47.45 5.50 30.01
C GLU A 105 -46.01 5.56 29.49
N PHE A 106 -45.59 6.73 29.02
CA PHE A 106 -44.22 7.06 28.63
C PHE A 106 -43.96 8.54 28.91
N ASP A 107 -42.70 8.94 28.98
CA ASP A 107 -42.30 10.33 29.19
C ASP A 107 -41.92 10.98 27.85
N VAL A 108 -42.07 12.30 27.74
CA VAL A 108 -41.62 13.10 26.61
C VAL A 108 -40.56 14.06 27.11
N ILE A 109 -39.32 13.85 26.67
CA ILE A 109 -38.19 14.72 26.96
C ILE A 109 -38.11 15.82 25.90
N THR A 110 -37.85 17.04 26.32
CA THR A 110 -37.59 18.18 25.44
C THR A 110 -36.09 18.42 25.41
N VAL A 111 -35.49 18.26 24.24
CA VAL A 111 -34.04 18.30 24.07
C VAL A 111 -33.66 19.44 23.15
N THR A 112 -32.69 20.24 23.57
CA THR A 112 -32.06 21.25 22.73
C THR A 112 -30.82 20.62 22.11
N LEU A 113 -30.87 20.38 20.79
CA LEU A 113 -29.73 19.84 20.05
C LEU A 113 -28.70 20.94 19.79
N GLU A 114 -27.41 20.59 19.85
CA GLU A 114 -26.30 21.49 19.55
C GLU A 114 -26.44 22.08 18.14
N GLY A 115 -26.37 23.41 18.03
CA GLY A 115 -26.55 24.15 16.78
C GLY A 115 -28.00 24.43 16.36
N GLU A 116 -29.02 23.92 17.08
CA GLU A 116 -30.42 24.21 16.80
C GLU A 116 -31.04 25.15 17.86
N LYS A 117 -31.72 26.21 17.39
CA LYS A 117 -32.44 27.15 18.29
C LYS A 117 -33.81 26.64 18.75
N LYS A 118 -34.36 25.64 18.08
CA LYS A 118 -35.68 25.09 18.39
C LYS A 118 -35.52 23.78 19.17
N PRO A 119 -36.10 23.67 20.38
CA PRO A 119 -36.09 22.41 21.10
C PRO A 119 -36.95 21.38 20.37
N ARG A 120 -36.51 20.12 20.39
CA ARG A 120 -37.24 18.98 19.83
C ARG A 120 -37.75 18.08 20.95
N ALA A 121 -38.86 17.41 20.70
CA ALA A 121 -39.45 16.48 21.66
C ALA A 121 -39.14 15.04 21.26
N PHE A 122 -38.70 14.24 22.23
CA PHE A 122 -38.34 12.84 22.09
C PHE A 122 -39.05 12.00 23.14
N ALA A 123 -39.28 10.72 22.88
CA ALA A 123 -39.94 9.83 23.83
C ALA A 123 -38.91 9.18 24.76
N ALA A 124 -39.27 8.99 26.02
CA ALA A 124 -38.45 8.31 27.02
C ALA A 124 -39.32 7.31 27.77
N ARG A 125 -38.71 6.26 28.34
CA ARG A 125 -39.42 5.18 29.06
C ARG A 125 -40.53 4.52 28.24
N LEU A 126 -40.37 4.49 26.92
CA LEU A 126 -41.34 3.89 26.00
C LEU A 126 -41.31 2.36 26.15
N GLN A 127 -42.43 1.78 26.58
CA GLN A 127 -42.55 0.33 26.82
C GLN A 127 -42.78 -0.48 25.53
N THR A 128 -43.28 0.18 24.48
CA THR A 128 -43.52 -0.48 23.18
C THR A 128 -42.23 -0.59 22.38
N PRO A 129 -42.03 -1.67 21.59
CA PRO A 129 -40.90 -1.79 20.68
C PRO A 129 -40.82 -0.60 19.72
N HIS A 130 -39.67 0.04 19.61
CA HIS A 130 -39.41 1.15 18.70
C HIS A 130 -38.19 0.82 17.84
N LYS A 131 -38.16 1.33 16.59
CA LYS A 131 -37.03 1.16 15.65
C LYS A 131 -35.70 1.77 16.10
N LEU A 132 -35.69 2.47 17.24
CA LEU A 132 -34.52 3.12 17.84
C LEU A 132 -34.13 2.46 19.17
N ASN A 133 -34.82 1.39 19.56
CA ASN A 133 -34.42 0.60 20.72
C ASN A 133 -33.15 -0.14 20.36
N ARG A 134 -32.11 0.01 21.18
CA ARG A 134 -30.81 -0.62 20.92
C ARG A 134 -30.81 -2.05 21.44
N ASP A 135 -30.89 -3.04 20.56
CA ASP A 135 -30.74 -4.43 20.97
C ASP A 135 -29.25 -4.84 20.95
N GLY A 136 -28.49 -4.37 21.95
CA GLY A 136 -27.08 -4.73 22.15
C GLY A 136 -26.04 -3.92 21.36
N GLU A 137 -24.79 -4.39 21.41
CA GLU A 137 -23.57 -3.73 20.87
C GLU A 137 -23.60 -3.43 19.36
N THR A 138 -24.54 -4.04 18.63
CA THR A 138 -24.53 -4.13 17.17
C THR A 138 -25.03 -2.86 16.45
N ASP A 139 -25.73 -1.94 17.12
CA ASP A 139 -26.54 -0.92 16.45
C ASP A 139 -25.89 0.48 16.34
N LEU A 140 -24.60 0.59 16.64
CA LEU A 140 -23.81 1.79 16.31
C LEU A 140 -23.44 1.73 14.83
N MET A 141 -24.43 1.94 13.94
CA MET A 141 -24.26 2.00 12.47
C MET A 141 -23.41 3.21 12.04
N LEU A 142 -22.12 3.20 12.40
CA LEU A 142 -21.10 4.11 11.90
C LEU A 142 -20.38 3.57 10.66
N ASP A 143 -20.84 2.44 10.09
CA ASP A 143 -20.07 1.65 9.12
C ASP A 143 -20.65 1.65 7.69
N GLU A 144 -21.83 2.22 7.40
CA GLU A 144 -22.45 2.12 6.06
C GLU A 144 -21.75 2.94 4.95
N ASP A 145 -20.93 3.94 5.30
CA ASP A 145 -20.24 4.83 4.34
C ASP A 145 -18.71 4.86 4.52
N LEU A 146 -18.12 3.84 5.16
CA LEU A 146 -16.68 3.79 5.36
C LEU A 146 -15.95 3.13 4.20
N LEU A 147 -14.81 3.69 3.83
CA LEU A 147 -13.87 3.06 2.93
C LEU A 147 -13.27 1.82 3.60
N THR A 148 -13.21 0.73 2.84
CA THR A 148 -12.47 -0.47 3.20
C THR A 148 -10.96 -0.18 3.23
N PRO A 149 -10.16 -0.92 4.02
CA PRO A 149 -8.70 -0.77 4.02
C PRO A 149 -8.07 -0.88 2.63
N GLU A 150 -8.62 -1.73 1.77
CA GLU A 150 -8.20 -1.90 0.39
C GLU A 150 -8.47 -0.65 -0.46
N GLU A 151 -9.65 -0.04 -0.31
CA GLU A 151 -10.00 1.22 -1.00
C GLU A 151 -9.14 2.39 -0.50
N ILE A 152 -8.84 2.44 0.80
CA ILE A 152 -7.92 3.43 1.37
C ILE A 152 -6.53 3.26 0.74
N LEU A 153 -6.00 2.03 0.72
CA LEU A 153 -4.68 1.75 0.14
C LEU A 153 -4.63 2.15 -1.33
N GLN A 154 -5.64 1.78 -2.13
CA GLN A 154 -5.74 2.20 -3.53
C GLN A 154 -5.79 3.72 -3.67
N GLY A 155 -6.54 4.40 -2.80
CA GLY A 155 -6.63 5.86 -2.77
C GLY A 155 -5.31 6.57 -2.47
N THR A 156 -4.36 5.93 -1.79
CA THR A 156 -3.03 6.52 -1.50
C THR A 156 -2.09 6.55 -2.71
N GLY A 157 -2.39 5.83 -3.80
CA GLY A 157 -1.55 5.82 -5.00
C GLY A 157 -0.12 5.30 -4.78
N GLY A 158 0.11 4.46 -3.76
CA GLY A 158 1.44 3.92 -3.44
C GLY A 158 2.31 4.80 -2.55
N ALA A 159 1.90 6.04 -2.24
CA ALA A 159 2.65 6.93 -1.36
C ALA A 159 2.88 6.33 0.04
N LEU A 160 1.90 5.59 0.58
CA LEU A 160 2.04 4.90 1.85
C LEU A 160 3.02 3.73 1.77
N THR A 161 2.94 2.92 0.70
CA THR A 161 3.88 1.82 0.45
C THR A 161 5.31 2.35 0.40
N ALA A 162 5.55 3.45 -0.32
CA ALA A 162 6.87 4.07 -0.42
C ALA A 162 7.41 4.56 0.94
N LYS A 163 6.55 5.09 1.82
CA LYS A 163 6.95 5.47 3.19
C LYS A 163 7.38 4.26 4.02
N ILE A 164 6.66 3.15 3.88
CA ILE A 164 6.98 1.90 4.59
C ILE A 164 8.29 1.33 4.05
N GLU A 165 8.46 1.26 2.73
CA GLU A 165 9.73 0.82 2.12
C GLU A 165 10.92 1.67 2.57
N ALA A 166 10.76 3.00 2.61
CA ALA A 166 11.79 3.90 3.10
C ALA A 166 12.14 3.61 4.57
N HIS A 167 11.13 3.46 5.43
CA HIS A 167 11.35 3.11 6.84
C HIS A 167 12.07 1.77 7.02
N LEU A 168 11.67 0.73 6.27
CA LEU A 168 12.33 -0.58 6.34
C LEU A 168 13.77 -0.51 5.82
N ALA A 169 14.02 0.25 4.75
CA ALA A 169 15.36 0.47 4.18
C ALA A 169 16.28 1.30 5.10
N GLU A 170 15.74 2.12 5.99
CA GLU A 170 16.52 2.85 7.00
C GLU A 170 16.89 1.97 8.20
N ASN A 171 16.18 0.86 8.42
CA ASN A 171 16.30 -0.02 9.57
C ASN A 171 16.84 -1.43 9.19
N LEU A 172 17.91 -1.47 8.41
CA LEU A 172 18.52 -2.71 7.88
C LEU A 172 19.10 -3.66 8.94
N ASP A 173 19.23 -3.19 10.18
CA ASP A 173 19.64 -4.04 11.32
C ASP A 173 18.53 -5.03 11.72
N TYR A 174 17.28 -4.78 11.32
CA TYR A 174 16.10 -5.60 11.64
C TYR A 174 15.42 -6.20 10.42
N PHE A 175 15.48 -5.51 9.28
CA PHE A 175 14.76 -5.87 8.06
C PHE A 175 15.70 -6.09 6.88
N VAL A 176 15.37 -7.08 6.07
CA VAL A 176 16.08 -7.38 4.82
C VAL A 176 15.08 -7.47 3.67
N GLN A 177 15.52 -7.08 2.47
CA GLN A 177 14.70 -7.00 1.27
C GLN A 177 15.26 -7.87 0.15
N ALA A 178 14.44 -8.76 -0.41
CA ALA A 178 14.72 -9.46 -1.66
C ALA A 178 13.58 -9.21 -2.65
N GLY A 179 13.88 -8.52 -3.75
CA GLY A 179 12.85 -8.05 -4.68
C GLY A 179 11.83 -7.16 -3.97
N ARG A 180 10.53 -7.51 -4.07
CA ARG A 180 9.41 -6.75 -3.49
C ARG A 180 9.05 -7.17 -2.06
N ALA A 181 9.70 -8.21 -1.55
CA ALA A 181 9.35 -8.81 -0.27
C ALA A 181 10.38 -8.46 0.80
N TRP A 182 9.90 -8.45 2.03
CA TRP A 182 10.65 -8.16 3.24
C TRP A 182 10.59 -9.34 4.20
N LEU A 183 11.65 -9.50 4.98
CA LEU A 183 11.77 -10.50 6.05
C LEU A 183 12.55 -9.87 7.21
N THR A 184 12.44 -10.44 8.41
CA THR A 184 13.34 -10.08 9.51
C THR A 184 14.73 -10.67 9.31
N THR A 185 15.77 -9.97 9.79
CA THR A 185 17.16 -10.46 9.78
C THR A 185 17.32 -11.79 10.51
N ASP A 186 16.55 -12.00 11.58
CA ASP A 186 16.64 -13.18 12.44
C ASP A 186 16.16 -14.48 11.76
N GLN A 187 15.26 -14.35 10.78
CA GLN A 187 14.75 -15.48 9.99
C GLN A 187 15.65 -15.82 8.79
N LEU A 188 16.66 -15.01 8.49
CA LEU A 188 17.52 -15.21 7.32
C LEU A 188 18.44 -16.42 7.50
N ILE A 189 18.43 -17.34 6.54
CA ILE A 189 19.28 -18.52 6.57
C ILE A 189 20.66 -18.17 5.96
N PRO A 190 21.77 -18.44 6.66
CA PRO A 190 23.09 -18.10 6.15
C PRO A 190 23.47 -18.95 4.94
N VAL A 191 23.65 -18.30 3.79
CA VAL A 191 24.11 -18.95 2.55
C VAL A 191 25.62 -18.83 2.42
N ASN A 192 26.30 -19.97 2.41
CA ASN A 192 27.76 -20.03 2.23
C ASN A 192 28.17 -20.07 0.75
N ILE A 193 29.46 -19.84 0.51
CA ILE A 193 30.08 -19.88 -0.84
C ILE A 193 29.87 -21.22 -1.56
N GLY A 194 29.75 -22.33 -0.83
CA GLY A 194 29.52 -23.65 -1.39
C GLY A 194 28.18 -23.75 -2.11
N TYR A 195 27.12 -23.22 -1.50
CA TYR A 195 25.80 -23.14 -2.13
C TYR A 195 25.80 -22.26 -3.37
N LEU A 196 26.50 -21.11 -3.32
CA LEU A 196 26.65 -20.23 -4.49
C LEU A 196 27.42 -20.93 -5.63
N ASN A 197 28.44 -21.74 -5.32
CA ASN A 197 29.15 -22.51 -6.34
C ASN A 197 28.28 -23.60 -6.98
N ILE A 198 27.38 -24.23 -6.22
CA ILE A 198 26.39 -25.19 -6.76
C ILE A 198 25.42 -24.46 -7.68
N ALA A 199 24.93 -23.28 -7.28
CA ALA A 199 24.06 -22.46 -8.10
C ALA A 199 24.74 -22.04 -9.42
N GLU A 200 26.00 -21.58 -9.36
CA GLU A 200 26.79 -21.25 -10.56
C GLU A 200 26.91 -22.47 -11.49
N ALA A 201 27.28 -23.63 -10.96
CA ALA A 201 27.44 -24.84 -11.77
C ALA A 201 26.13 -25.28 -12.43
N LEU A 202 24.99 -25.12 -11.74
CA LEU A 202 23.68 -25.43 -12.32
C LEU A 202 23.34 -24.48 -13.47
N ILE A 203 23.49 -23.17 -13.28
CA ILE A 203 23.22 -22.18 -14.33
C ILE A 203 24.13 -22.39 -15.54
N GLU A 204 25.42 -22.70 -15.30
CA GLU A 204 26.36 -23.00 -16.38
C GLU A 204 25.97 -24.26 -17.17
N MET A 205 25.51 -25.31 -16.50
CA MET A 205 25.05 -26.54 -17.14
C MET A 205 23.79 -26.33 -17.98
N GLU A 206 22.82 -25.56 -17.48
CA GLU A 206 21.57 -25.27 -18.18
C GLU A 206 21.79 -24.30 -19.35
N GLY A 207 22.77 -23.39 -19.24
CA GLY A 207 23.07 -22.39 -20.27
C GLY A 207 21.94 -21.39 -20.51
N ALA A 208 20.98 -21.32 -19.59
CA ALA A 208 19.81 -20.46 -19.62
C ALA A 208 19.54 -19.91 -18.22
N PRO A 209 18.75 -18.83 -18.08
CA PRO A 209 18.32 -18.34 -16.78
C PRO A 209 17.54 -19.40 -15.99
N VAL A 210 17.78 -19.45 -14.67
CA VAL A 210 17.22 -20.48 -13.77
C VAL A 210 16.48 -19.80 -12.61
N THR A 211 15.31 -20.31 -12.24
CA THR A 211 14.58 -19.78 -11.07
C THR A 211 15.23 -20.21 -9.76
N THR A 212 14.98 -19.44 -8.70
CA THR A 212 15.51 -19.73 -7.36
C THR A 212 14.98 -21.03 -6.79
N GLU A 213 13.73 -21.40 -7.08
CA GLU A 213 13.17 -22.70 -6.71
C GLU A 213 13.97 -23.85 -7.33
N ARG A 214 14.34 -23.71 -8.61
CA ARG A 214 15.10 -24.72 -9.32
C ARG A 214 16.53 -24.84 -8.79
N LEU A 215 17.14 -23.73 -8.41
CA LEU A 215 18.43 -23.71 -7.72
C LEU A 215 18.33 -24.40 -6.36
N LEU A 216 17.26 -24.14 -5.60
CA LEU A 216 17.02 -24.71 -4.28
C LEU A 216 16.89 -26.23 -4.30
N GLU A 217 16.41 -26.83 -5.39
CA GLU A 217 16.38 -28.30 -5.56
C GLU A 217 17.77 -28.96 -5.52
N GLN A 218 18.82 -28.23 -5.88
CA GLN A 218 20.21 -28.71 -5.85
C GLN A 218 20.96 -28.30 -4.58
N VAL A 219 20.36 -27.40 -3.78
CA VAL A 219 20.96 -26.77 -2.62
C VAL A 219 20.19 -27.21 -1.37
N ASP A 220 20.81 -28.05 -0.54
CA ASP A 220 20.23 -28.51 0.74
C ASP A 220 20.39 -27.44 1.84
N LEU A 221 19.69 -26.31 1.64
CA LEU A 221 19.69 -25.15 2.54
C LEU A 221 18.62 -25.32 3.62
N GLU A 222 18.97 -25.80 4.81
CA GLU A 222 18.06 -25.94 5.98
C GLU A 222 16.63 -26.43 5.63
N PRO A 223 16.46 -27.73 5.34
CA PRO A 223 15.19 -28.28 4.84
C PRO A 223 14.02 -28.20 5.84
N ASP A 224 14.30 -27.97 7.13
CA ASP A 224 13.30 -27.83 8.19
C ASP A 224 12.58 -26.47 8.16
N MET A 225 13.17 -25.48 7.48
CA MET A 225 12.59 -24.14 7.32
C MET A 225 11.60 -24.09 6.15
N SER A 226 10.69 -23.11 6.17
CA SER A 226 9.73 -22.91 5.09
C SER A 226 10.45 -22.69 3.75
N GLN A 227 9.86 -23.23 2.67
CA GLN A 227 10.44 -23.07 1.34
C GLN A 227 10.56 -21.59 0.94
N SER A 228 9.61 -20.73 1.34
CA SER A 228 9.62 -19.31 1.02
C SER A 228 10.78 -18.55 1.67
N ILE A 229 11.11 -18.85 2.94
CA ILE A 229 12.28 -18.26 3.62
C ILE A 229 13.58 -18.73 2.98
N ARG A 230 13.66 -20.00 2.59
CA ARG A 230 14.83 -20.56 1.90
C ARG A 230 15.05 -19.91 0.53
N ILE A 231 13.99 -19.74 -0.26
CA ILE A 231 14.04 -19.01 -1.54
C ILE A 231 14.54 -17.59 -1.31
N PHE A 232 13.94 -16.88 -0.35
CA PHE A 232 14.31 -15.51 -0.02
C PHE A 232 15.79 -15.38 0.38
N SER A 233 16.25 -16.29 1.25
CA SER A 233 17.64 -16.30 1.72
C SER A 233 18.63 -16.56 0.57
N LEU A 234 18.27 -17.46 -0.35
CA LEU A 234 19.08 -17.74 -1.54
C LEU A 234 19.07 -16.57 -2.52
N ASP A 235 17.92 -15.93 -2.77
CA ASP A 235 17.80 -14.74 -3.60
C ASP A 235 18.67 -13.59 -3.09
N MET A 236 18.62 -13.33 -1.78
CA MET A 236 19.48 -12.36 -1.11
C MET A 236 20.96 -12.63 -1.39
N ALA A 237 21.40 -13.87 -1.18
CA ALA A 237 22.79 -14.25 -1.36
C ALA A 237 23.26 -14.11 -2.82
N LEU A 238 22.40 -14.48 -3.78
CA LEU A 238 22.67 -14.33 -5.21
C LEU A 238 22.71 -12.86 -5.63
N GLN A 239 21.85 -12.01 -5.08
CA GLN A 239 21.82 -10.56 -5.35
C GLN A 239 23.10 -9.86 -4.92
N HIS A 240 23.72 -10.31 -3.82
CA HIS A 240 24.96 -9.75 -3.30
C HIS A 240 26.25 -10.32 -3.94
N ASP A 241 26.15 -11.35 -4.79
CA ASP A 241 27.31 -11.95 -5.46
C ASP A 241 27.42 -11.48 -6.92
N GLU A 242 28.54 -10.86 -7.27
CA GLU A 242 28.78 -10.20 -8.56
C GLU A 242 28.70 -11.14 -9.77
N ARG A 243 28.87 -12.46 -9.57
CA ARG A 243 28.80 -13.46 -10.64
C ARG A 243 27.40 -13.58 -11.22
N PHE A 244 26.39 -13.33 -10.40
CA PHE A 244 25.00 -13.51 -10.77
C PHE A 244 24.37 -12.20 -11.24
N VAL A 245 23.36 -12.34 -12.06
CA VAL A 245 22.52 -11.24 -12.52
C VAL A 245 21.08 -11.72 -12.53
N ARG A 246 20.18 -10.88 -12.03
CA ARG A 246 18.74 -11.13 -12.08
C ARG A 246 18.22 -10.76 -13.46
N VAL A 247 17.41 -11.63 -14.04
CA VAL A 247 16.78 -11.44 -15.35
C VAL A 247 15.31 -11.81 -15.26
N ASP A 248 14.47 -11.19 -16.09
CA ASP A 248 13.07 -11.58 -16.18
C ASP A 248 12.87 -12.73 -17.19
N MET A 249 12.08 -13.73 -16.80
CA MET A 249 11.72 -14.88 -17.61
C MET A 249 10.21 -14.90 -17.91
N GLY A 250 9.68 -13.79 -18.42
CA GLY A 250 8.26 -13.67 -18.77
C GLY A 250 7.38 -13.49 -17.54
N GLY A 251 7.76 -12.56 -16.67
CA GLY A 251 7.06 -12.24 -15.43
C GLY A 251 7.46 -13.11 -14.23
N LYS A 252 8.58 -13.83 -14.35
CA LYS A 252 9.17 -14.57 -13.24
C LYS A 252 10.65 -14.22 -13.12
N PRO A 253 11.14 -13.86 -11.93
CA PRO A 253 12.55 -13.60 -11.75
C PRO A 253 13.37 -14.89 -11.93
N GLY A 254 14.51 -14.74 -12.60
CA GLY A 254 15.51 -15.79 -12.75
C GLY A 254 16.91 -15.24 -12.54
N TRP A 255 17.85 -16.16 -12.36
CA TRP A 255 19.26 -15.87 -12.20
C TRP A 255 20.04 -16.38 -13.39
N PHE A 256 20.99 -15.58 -13.85
CA PHE A 256 21.93 -15.94 -14.89
C PHE A 256 23.36 -15.57 -14.49
N LEU A 257 24.35 -16.08 -15.23
CA LEU A 257 25.75 -15.75 -14.99
C LEU A 257 26.19 -14.58 -15.84
N ARG A 258 26.72 -13.54 -15.20
CA ARG A 258 27.22 -12.32 -15.86
C ARG A 258 28.26 -12.62 -16.94
N ARG A 259 29.16 -13.58 -16.69
CA ARG A 259 30.21 -14.00 -17.65
C ARG A 259 29.68 -14.70 -18.90
N LEU A 260 28.45 -15.23 -18.86
CA LEU A 260 27.80 -15.89 -19.99
C LEU A 260 26.87 -14.93 -20.74
N MET A 261 26.67 -13.71 -20.25
CA MET A 261 25.88 -12.71 -20.96
C MET A 261 26.56 -12.36 -22.29
N PRO A 262 25.79 -12.19 -23.37
CA PRO A 262 26.32 -11.62 -24.61
C PRO A 262 26.96 -10.26 -24.35
N GLU A 263 28.07 -9.97 -25.03
CA GLU A 263 28.80 -8.70 -24.86
C GLU A 263 27.89 -7.48 -25.12
N ALA A 264 26.98 -7.58 -26.09
CA ALA A 264 26.01 -6.54 -26.43
C ALA A 264 24.94 -6.29 -25.35
N ALA A 265 24.78 -7.22 -24.39
CA ALA A 265 23.90 -7.04 -23.24
C ALA A 265 24.61 -6.37 -22.05
N VAL A 266 25.95 -6.38 -22.05
CA VAL A 266 26.78 -5.78 -20.99
C VAL A 266 27.34 -4.42 -21.41
N THR A 267 27.59 -4.24 -22.71
CA THR A 267 28.19 -3.03 -23.27
C THR A 267 27.26 -2.40 -24.30
N ILE A 268 27.19 -1.08 -24.32
CA ILE A 268 26.42 -0.34 -25.32
C ILE A 268 27.05 -0.60 -26.71
N PRO A 269 26.31 -1.18 -27.67
CA PRO A 269 26.77 -1.39 -29.03
C PRO A 269 27.28 -0.10 -29.67
N ASP A 270 28.35 -0.18 -30.46
CA ASP A 270 28.99 1.01 -31.05
C ASP A 270 28.02 1.87 -31.87
N VAL A 271 27.06 1.25 -32.55
CA VAL A 271 26.03 1.97 -33.34
C VAL A 271 25.08 2.83 -32.49
N LEU A 272 24.98 2.56 -31.19
CA LEU A 272 24.16 3.30 -30.22
C LEU A 272 24.97 4.30 -29.40
N ARG A 273 26.29 4.38 -29.58
CA ARG A 273 27.12 5.36 -28.88
C ARG A 273 26.91 6.73 -29.50
N TYR A 274 26.00 7.49 -28.91
CA TYR A 274 25.76 8.88 -29.28
C TYR A 274 26.89 9.78 -28.80
N GLU A 275 27.49 10.56 -29.72
CA GLU A 275 28.38 11.67 -29.40
C GLU A 275 27.58 12.97 -29.52
N PRO A 276 27.29 13.68 -28.39
CA PRO A 276 26.44 14.85 -28.42
C PRO A 276 26.98 15.97 -29.31
N VAL A 277 26.16 16.41 -30.25
CA VAL A 277 26.45 17.61 -31.06
C VAL A 277 25.68 18.76 -30.46
N SER A 278 26.39 19.77 -29.94
CA SER A 278 25.74 20.98 -29.42
C SER A 278 25.02 21.71 -30.57
N TYR A 279 23.73 21.98 -30.38
CA TYR A 279 22.94 22.82 -31.27
C TYR A 279 22.09 23.80 -30.46
N ASP A 280 21.74 24.93 -31.08
CA ASP A 280 20.78 25.87 -30.51
C ASP A 280 19.37 25.49 -30.97
N ARG A 281 18.58 24.93 -30.04
CA ARG A 281 17.21 24.46 -30.30
C ARG A 281 16.27 25.57 -30.76
N SER A 282 16.59 26.84 -30.48
CA SER A 282 15.80 27.99 -30.97
C SER A 282 15.89 28.18 -32.50
N LEU A 283 16.86 27.54 -33.15
CA LEU A 283 17.02 27.54 -34.61
C LEU A 283 16.14 26.50 -35.30
N LEU A 284 15.51 25.59 -34.57
CA LEU A 284 14.57 24.61 -35.13
C LEU A 284 13.23 25.29 -35.45
N ASN A 285 12.75 25.15 -36.69
CA ASN A 285 11.40 25.56 -37.04
C ASN A 285 10.36 24.56 -36.49
N VAL A 286 9.08 24.94 -36.59
CA VAL A 286 7.97 24.13 -36.08
C VAL A 286 7.95 22.72 -36.68
N GLU A 287 8.27 22.59 -37.97
CA GLU A 287 8.31 21.29 -38.65
C GLU A 287 9.42 20.38 -38.10
N LEU A 288 10.62 20.91 -37.83
CA LEU A 288 11.72 20.13 -37.26
C LEU A 288 11.45 19.77 -35.79
N LEU A 289 10.82 20.67 -35.02
CA LEU A 289 10.39 20.39 -33.66
C LEU A 289 9.33 19.28 -33.60
N GLN A 290 8.42 19.22 -34.59
CA GLN A 290 7.45 18.13 -34.71
C GLN A 290 8.14 16.80 -35.01
N VAL A 291 9.19 16.79 -35.83
CA VAL A 291 9.96 15.58 -36.12
C VAL A 291 10.76 15.11 -34.90
N GLU A 292 11.43 16.02 -34.19
CA GLU A 292 12.11 15.74 -32.92
C GLU A 292 11.15 15.10 -31.92
N TYR A 293 9.97 15.71 -31.73
CA TYR A 293 8.94 15.19 -30.86
C TYR A 293 8.33 13.86 -31.34
N ALA A 294 8.23 13.63 -32.65
CA ALA A 294 7.68 12.39 -33.19
C ALA A 294 8.66 11.22 -33.08
N LEU A 295 9.97 11.48 -33.18
CA LEU A 295 11.01 10.45 -33.07
C LEU A 295 11.08 9.87 -31.67
N GLN A 296 10.98 10.71 -30.63
CA GLN A 296 11.07 10.33 -29.22
C GLN A 296 12.20 9.34 -28.96
N ASP A 297 13.42 9.74 -29.29
CA ASP A 297 14.61 8.92 -29.04
C ASP A 297 15.02 8.99 -27.56
N GLU A 298 15.80 8.02 -27.09
CA GLU A 298 16.32 7.95 -25.71
C GLU A 298 17.25 9.12 -25.34
N TRP A 299 17.80 9.80 -26.35
CA TRP A 299 18.63 11.01 -26.22
C TRP A 299 17.87 12.32 -26.47
N SER A 300 16.55 12.26 -26.68
CA SER A 300 15.75 13.47 -26.91
C SER A 300 15.57 14.25 -25.62
N ASP A 301 15.65 15.59 -25.69
CA ASP A 301 15.38 16.52 -24.56
C ASP A 301 13.87 16.60 -24.26
N THR A 302 13.25 15.44 -23.98
CA THR A 302 11.86 15.34 -23.57
C THR A 302 11.82 15.42 -22.04
N PRO A 303 10.96 16.26 -21.44
CA PRO A 303 10.80 16.25 -20.00
C PRO A 303 10.39 14.85 -19.53
N GLU A 304 10.99 14.41 -18.43
CA GLU A 304 10.54 13.17 -17.78
C GLU A 304 9.08 13.34 -17.36
N PRO A 305 8.25 12.30 -17.53
CA PRO A 305 6.84 12.37 -17.13
C PRO A 305 6.73 12.58 -15.61
N GLU A 306 5.75 13.36 -15.16
CA GLU A 306 5.60 13.71 -13.74
C GLU A 306 5.35 12.45 -12.89
N ALA A 307 5.89 12.41 -11.66
CA ALA A 307 5.84 11.22 -10.79
C ALA A 307 4.41 10.73 -10.49
N ASP A 308 3.41 11.59 -10.62
CA ASP A 308 1.99 11.29 -10.33
C ASP A 308 1.21 10.74 -11.55
N GLU A 309 1.81 10.67 -12.74
CA GLU A 309 1.13 10.10 -13.92
C GLU A 309 1.05 8.56 -13.85
N GLU A 310 -0.11 7.98 -14.17
CA GLU A 310 -0.29 6.51 -14.21
C GLU A 310 0.67 5.84 -15.19
N THR A 311 1.22 4.70 -14.80
CA THR A 311 2.13 3.92 -15.65
C THR A 311 1.41 3.40 -16.88
N PRO A 312 1.94 3.67 -18.09
CA PRO A 312 1.28 3.28 -19.32
C PRO A 312 1.27 1.76 -19.49
N GLN A 313 0.09 1.16 -19.64
CA GLN A 313 -0.07 -0.29 -19.91
C GLN A 313 0.48 -0.72 -21.29
N SER A 314 0.75 0.25 -22.16
CA SER A 314 1.34 0.00 -23.48
C SER A 314 2.15 1.23 -23.91
N ALA A 315 3.32 1.00 -24.50
CA ALA A 315 4.16 2.05 -25.08
C ALA A 315 4.35 1.81 -26.58
N VAL A 316 4.35 2.89 -27.35
CA VAL A 316 4.70 2.89 -28.78
C VAL A 316 6.01 3.63 -28.94
N PHE A 317 6.95 3.05 -29.67
CA PHE A 317 8.25 3.66 -29.93
C PHE A 317 8.63 3.50 -31.40
N ASN A 318 9.53 4.37 -31.87
CA ASN A 318 10.11 4.25 -33.18
C ASN A 318 11.36 3.39 -33.12
N LEU A 319 11.37 2.27 -33.85
CA LEU A 319 12.57 1.47 -34.01
C LEU A 319 13.49 2.14 -35.04
N ILE A 320 14.34 3.06 -34.57
CA ILE A 320 15.34 3.73 -35.42
C ILE A 320 16.46 2.76 -35.84
N TYR A 321 17.16 3.12 -36.93
CA TYR A 321 18.17 2.26 -37.55
C TYR A 321 19.24 1.71 -36.57
N PRO A 322 19.81 2.50 -35.65
CA PRO A 322 20.75 1.99 -34.65
C PRO A 322 20.21 0.83 -33.81
N HIS A 323 18.98 0.96 -33.29
CA HIS A 323 18.33 -0.08 -32.49
C HIS A 323 17.95 -1.31 -33.32
N TYR A 324 17.47 -1.11 -34.55
CA TYR A 324 17.17 -2.20 -35.48
C TYR A 324 18.41 -3.07 -35.77
N VAL A 325 19.55 -2.44 -36.05
CA VAL A 325 20.80 -3.16 -36.34
C VAL A 325 21.37 -3.82 -35.09
N ALA A 326 21.29 -3.16 -33.93
CA ALA A 326 21.76 -3.69 -32.66
C ALA A 326 20.84 -4.78 -32.08
N GLY A 327 19.62 -4.94 -32.59
CA GLY A 327 18.61 -5.83 -32.02
C GLY A 327 18.17 -5.40 -30.61
N THR A 328 18.14 -4.10 -30.36
CA THR A 328 17.80 -3.51 -29.05
C THR A 328 16.49 -2.71 -29.14
N MET A 329 15.93 -2.35 -27.99
CA MET A 329 14.77 -1.47 -27.86
C MET A 329 15.23 -0.12 -27.29
N PRO A 330 14.79 1.03 -27.85
CA PRO A 330 15.10 2.34 -27.31
C PRO A 330 14.52 2.53 -25.90
N LEU A 331 15.32 3.08 -24.99
CA LEU A 331 14.91 3.36 -23.61
C LEU A 331 14.41 4.80 -23.45
N THR A 332 13.32 5.11 -24.16
CA THR A 332 12.63 6.41 -24.06
C THR A 332 12.10 6.64 -22.64
N PRO A 333 11.85 7.90 -22.20
CA PRO A 333 11.33 8.17 -20.86
C PRO A 333 10.07 7.37 -20.50
N VAL A 334 9.17 7.17 -21.47
CA VAL A 334 7.93 6.39 -21.32
C VAL A 334 8.23 4.91 -21.08
N ILE A 335 9.15 4.32 -21.88
CA ILE A 335 9.54 2.91 -21.75
C ILE A 335 10.30 2.68 -20.44
N ARG A 336 11.23 3.57 -20.10
CA ARG A 336 12.00 3.50 -18.86
C ARG A 336 11.09 3.48 -17.63
N ARG A 337 10.01 4.29 -17.63
CA ARG A 337 9.02 4.28 -16.55
C ARG A 337 8.29 2.94 -16.44
N ALA A 338 7.84 2.38 -17.58
CA ALA A 338 7.19 1.08 -17.61
C ALA A 338 8.11 -0.07 -17.13
N GLU A 339 9.40 -0.02 -17.46
CA GLU A 339 10.39 -1.03 -17.03
C GLU A 339 10.80 -0.87 -15.55
N MET A 340 11.00 0.36 -15.06
CA MET A 340 11.46 0.58 -13.68
C MET A 340 10.45 0.12 -12.61
N GLU A 341 9.16 0.11 -12.90
CA GLU A 341 8.15 -0.49 -12.00
C GLU A 341 8.06 -2.01 -12.08
N SER A 342 8.50 -2.61 -13.19
CA SER A 342 8.61 -4.07 -13.33
C SER A 342 9.84 -4.62 -12.59
N MET A 343 10.90 -3.80 -12.49
CA MET A 343 12.17 -4.15 -11.83
C MET A 343 12.24 -3.79 -10.34
N ARG A 344 11.41 -2.86 -9.87
CA ARG A 344 11.19 -2.57 -8.44
C ARG A 344 10.16 -3.53 -7.87
#